data_AF-A0A397SH53-F1
#
_entry.id   AF-A0A397SH53-F1
#
_cell.length_a   1.000
_cell.length_b   1.000
_cell.length_c   1.000
_cell.angle_alpha   90.00
_cell.angle_beta   90.00
_cell.angle_gamma   90.00
#
_symmetry.space_group_name_H-M   'P 1'
#
loop_
_entity.id
_entity.type
_entity.pdbx_description
1 polymer ?
#
loop_
_entity_poly.entity_id
_entity_poly.type
_entity_poly.pdbx_seq_one_letter_code
_entity_poly.pdbx_strand_id
1 'polypeptide(L)'
;MTGILTPSFHVYYSKQLNQLPHSIKIDTWRCLTSRKHPLSLEQASSIHPEVEDLLNKMVENYIKQKERQKMKPITSDCENLLRKENEELCISKQVLEKKIEELLDLQEQYKSCEVAMTRSLEESSGKVTQLSDLITFFKSIISDTKKAIASAEKSIDLLENKCRHQEDIISAKDRKIIALVDQILSKMEHSDVTIELEIYSSTHERKLWAKRHSESEHDLET
;
A
#
# COMPACT_ATOMS: atom_id res chain seq x y z
N MET A 1 36.42 33.25 -62.24
CA MET A 1 36.96 32.38 -61.18
C MET A 1 37.66 33.25 -60.15
N THR A 2 36.98 33.62 -59.06
CA THR A 2 37.59 34.33 -57.92
C THR A 2 38.12 33.28 -56.95
N GLY A 3 39.35 32.83 -57.18
CA GLY A 3 40.07 32.06 -56.17
C GLY A 3 40.19 32.89 -54.89
N ILE A 4 39.91 32.28 -53.74
CA ILE A 4 40.19 32.87 -52.43
C ILE A 4 41.71 33.07 -52.39
N LEU A 5 42.18 34.29 -52.69
CA LEU A 5 43.59 34.66 -52.58
C LEU A 5 43.94 34.66 -51.11
N THR A 6 44.43 33.53 -50.61
CA THR A 6 45.08 33.47 -49.30
C THR A 6 46.32 34.36 -49.35
N PRO A 7 46.43 35.36 -48.46
CA PRO A 7 47.61 36.20 -48.42
C PRO A 7 48.86 35.38 -48.08
N SER A 8 49.89 35.47 -48.92
CA SER A 8 51.15 34.73 -48.77
C SER A 8 52.30 35.66 -48.40
N PHE A 9 52.13 36.42 -47.32
CA PHE A 9 53.17 37.34 -46.85
C PHE A 9 54.40 36.59 -46.31
N HIS A 10 55.59 37.16 -46.51
CA HIS A 10 56.83 36.66 -45.92
C HIS A 10 56.75 36.61 -44.39
N VAL A 11 57.37 35.60 -43.76
CA VAL A 11 57.41 35.40 -42.30
C VAL A 11 57.99 36.62 -41.55
N TYR A 12 58.85 37.39 -42.22
CA TYR A 12 59.43 38.65 -41.72
C TYR A 12 58.35 39.62 -41.21
N TYR A 13 57.17 39.67 -41.84
CA TYR A 13 56.08 40.58 -41.47
C TYR A 13 55.13 40.05 -40.39
N SER A 14 55.44 38.90 -39.78
CA SER A 14 54.60 38.26 -38.76
C SER A 14 54.20 39.21 -37.61
N LYS A 15 55.11 40.10 -37.20
CA LYS A 15 54.84 41.09 -36.14
C LYS A 15 53.74 42.09 -36.51
N GLN A 16 53.75 42.62 -37.72
CA GLN A 16 52.69 43.52 -38.22
C GLN A 16 51.39 42.75 -38.46
N LEU A 17 51.48 41.56 -39.05
CA LEU A 17 50.31 40.74 -39.34
C LEU A 17 49.59 40.30 -38.06
N ASN A 18 50.29 39.95 -36.98
CA ASN A 18 49.65 39.57 -35.72
C ASN A 18 48.83 40.71 -35.08
N GLN A 19 49.07 41.96 -35.47
CA GLN A 19 48.31 43.11 -34.99
C GLN A 19 47.05 43.40 -35.81
N LEU A 20 46.92 42.79 -37.00
CA LEU A 20 45.82 43.04 -37.93
C LEU A 20 44.78 41.89 -37.91
N PRO A 21 43.47 42.20 -38.02
CA PRO A 21 42.44 41.22 -38.31
C PRO A 21 42.64 40.56 -39.67
N HIS A 22 42.08 39.35 -39.83
CA HIS A 22 42.21 38.58 -41.06
C HIS A 22 41.65 39.30 -42.31
N SER A 23 40.54 40.03 -42.17
CA SER A 23 39.96 40.83 -43.25
C SER A 23 40.93 41.88 -43.79
N ILE A 24 41.60 42.62 -42.90
CA ILE A 24 42.56 43.67 -43.28
C ILE A 24 43.78 43.05 -43.98
N LYS A 25 44.23 41.86 -43.57
CA LYS A 25 45.32 41.13 -44.27
C LYS A 25 44.97 40.79 -45.70
N ILE A 26 43.74 40.29 -45.93
CA ILE A 26 43.23 39.96 -47.26
C ILE A 26 43.15 41.21 -48.14
N ASP A 27 42.61 42.29 -47.61
CA ASP A 27 42.47 43.53 -48.37
C ASP A 27 43.83 44.15 -48.70
N THR A 28 44.78 44.10 -47.77
CA THR A 28 46.17 44.56 -48.00
C THR A 28 46.85 43.74 -49.10
N TRP A 29 46.69 42.42 -49.08
CA TRP A 29 47.22 41.53 -50.11
C TRP A 29 46.63 41.81 -51.49
N ARG A 30 45.31 42.02 -51.54
CA ARG A 30 44.61 42.44 -52.76
C ARG A 30 45.14 43.77 -53.29
N CYS A 31 45.42 44.73 -52.40
CA CYS A 31 45.99 46.02 -52.78
C CYS A 31 47.39 45.89 -53.38
N LEU A 32 48.24 44.99 -52.87
CA LEU A 32 49.59 44.79 -53.41
C LEU A 32 49.59 44.12 -54.79
N THR A 33 48.64 43.22 -55.02
CA THR A 33 48.59 42.39 -56.23
C THR A 33 47.68 42.93 -57.34
N SER A 34 46.84 43.93 -57.06
CA SER A 34 45.80 44.41 -58.00
C SER A 34 45.81 45.93 -58.26
N ARG A 35 46.79 46.69 -57.73
CA ARG A 35 46.86 48.15 -57.92
C ARG A 35 47.37 48.52 -59.32
N LYS A 36 47.35 49.82 -59.66
CA LYS A 36 47.86 50.39 -60.92
C LYS A 36 49.30 49.95 -61.28
N HIS A 37 50.13 49.68 -60.27
CA HIS A 37 51.44 49.04 -60.40
C HIS A 37 51.47 47.84 -59.44
N PRO A 38 50.97 46.67 -59.87
CA PRO A 38 50.90 45.51 -59.00
C PRO A 38 52.30 44.92 -58.83
N LEU A 39 52.65 44.56 -57.60
CA LEU A 39 53.82 43.73 -57.35
C LEU A 39 53.55 42.33 -57.90
N SER A 40 54.58 41.69 -58.46
CA SER A 40 54.47 40.27 -58.79
C SER A 40 54.18 39.47 -57.52
N LEU A 41 53.57 38.29 -57.67
CA LEU A 41 53.27 37.45 -56.51
C LEU A 41 54.53 37.12 -55.70
N GLU A 42 55.67 36.94 -56.38
CA GLU A 42 56.97 36.69 -55.75
C GLU A 42 57.50 37.93 -55.02
N GLN A 43 57.34 39.12 -55.59
CA GLN A 43 57.74 40.38 -54.95
C GLN A 43 56.88 40.69 -53.73
N ALA A 44 55.56 40.47 -53.81
CA ALA A 44 54.63 40.66 -52.71
C ALA A 44 54.80 39.61 -51.59
N SER A 45 55.27 38.40 -51.95
CA SER A 45 55.58 37.31 -50.99
C SER A 45 57.00 37.40 -50.42
N SER A 46 57.85 38.27 -50.96
CA SER A 46 59.24 38.49 -50.52
C SER A 46 59.36 39.74 -49.63
N ILE A 47 60.55 39.99 -49.10
CA ILE A 47 60.85 41.19 -48.31
C ILE A 47 60.98 42.36 -49.29
N HIS A 48 59.95 43.19 -49.36
CA HIS A 48 59.85 44.33 -50.28
C HIS A 48 59.44 45.60 -49.52
N PRO A 49 60.13 46.74 -49.70
CA PRO A 49 59.90 47.95 -48.91
C PRO A 49 58.45 48.48 -49.03
N GLU A 50 57.84 48.40 -50.21
CA GLU A 50 56.45 48.82 -50.42
C GLU A 50 55.42 47.97 -49.65
N VAL A 51 55.72 46.68 -49.43
CA VAL A 51 54.89 45.78 -48.62
C VAL A 51 54.99 46.17 -47.15
N GLU A 52 56.19 46.50 -46.69
CA GLU A 52 56.45 46.93 -45.32
C GLU A 52 55.75 48.25 -44.97
N ASP A 53 55.91 49.27 -45.82
CA ASP A 53 55.29 50.59 -45.63
C ASP A 53 53.76 50.50 -45.59
N LEU A 54 53.17 49.68 -46.47
CA LEU A 54 51.73 49.50 -46.50
C LEU A 54 51.22 48.77 -45.25
N LEU A 55 51.92 47.71 -44.81
CA LEU A 55 51.57 46.99 -43.59
C LEU A 55 51.68 47.88 -42.35
N ASN A 56 52.74 48.67 -42.23
CA ASN A 56 52.93 49.60 -41.12
C ASN A 56 51.82 50.66 -41.08
N LYS A 57 51.44 51.22 -42.24
CA LYS A 57 50.33 52.17 -42.37
C LYS A 57 48.98 51.54 -41.98
N MET A 58 48.73 50.29 -42.37
CA MET A 58 47.50 49.58 -42.02
C MET A 58 47.42 49.28 -40.53
N VAL A 59 48.54 48.87 -39.90
CA VAL A 59 48.64 48.68 -38.45
C VAL A 59 48.32 49.98 -37.71
N GLU A 60 48.92 51.10 -38.13
CA GLU A 60 48.70 52.40 -37.50
C GLU A 60 47.22 52.86 -37.61
N ASN A 61 46.62 52.68 -38.78
CA ASN A 61 45.21 53.02 -39.02
C ASN A 61 44.27 52.15 -38.17
N TYR A 62 44.54 50.85 -38.07
CA TYR A 62 43.73 49.93 -37.27
C TYR A 62 43.79 50.28 -35.77
N ILE A 63 44.97 50.61 -35.25
CA ILE A 63 45.14 51.05 -33.86
C ILE A 63 44.35 52.34 -33.61
N LYS A 64 44.49 53.34 -34.48
CA LYS A 64 43.72 54.61 -34.37
C LYS A 64 42.21 54.38 -34.39
N GLN A 65 41.72 53.47 -35.23
CA GLN A 65 40.30 53.14 -35.30
C GLN A 65 39.82 52.42 -34.04
N LYS A 66 40.60 51.46 -33.53
CA LYS A 66 40.28 50.72 -32.31
C LYS A 66 40.20 51.66 -31.10
N GLU A 67 41.11 52.61 -30.97
CA GLU A 67 41.08 53.61 -29.89
C GLU A 67 39.85 54.54 -30.00
N ARG A 68 39.46 54.95 -31.20
CA ARG A 68 38.21 55.72 -31.42
C ARG A 68 36.96 54.92 -31.04
N GLN A 69 36.96 53.61 -31.24
CA GLN A 69 35.83 52.75 -30.83
C GLN A 69 35.77 52.58 -29.31
N LYS A 70 36.90 52.44 -28.63
CA LYS A 70 36.95 52.36 -27.16
C LYS A 70 36.46 53.64 -26.47
N MET A 71 36.61 54.79 -27.10
CA MET A 71 36.17 56.08 -26.54
C MET A 71 34.68 56.39 -26.76
N LYS A 72 33.90 55.51 -27.42
CA LYS A 72 32.45 55.68 -27.45
C LYS A 72 31.88 55.32 -26.07
N PRO A 73 31.28 56.27 -25.34
CA PRO A 73 30.56 55.94 -24.13
C PRO A 73 29.43 54.97 -24.48
N ILE A 74 29.22 53.97 -23.65
CA ILE A 74 27.96 53.22 -23.64
C ILE A 74 26.88 54.29 -23.47
N THR A 75 25.97 54.40 -24.43
CA THR A 75 24.88 55.39 -24.39
C THR A 75 24.10 55.17 -23.10
N SER A 76 23.74 56.24 -22.37
CA SER A 76 23.00 56.18 -21.10
C SER A 76 21.76 55.29 -21.15
N ASP A 77 21.15 55.16 -22.33
CA ASP A 77 19.98 54.32 -22.58
C ASP A 77 20.28 52.83 -22.39
N CYS A 78 21.48 52.37 -22.75
CA CYS A 78 21.92 50.99 -22.58
C CYS A 78 22.18 50.66 -21.09
N GLU A 79 22.78 51.58 -20.34
CA GLU A 79 22.96 51.41 -18.88
C GLU A 79 21.62 51.36 -18.13
N ASN A 80 20.66 52.21 -18.52
CA ASN A 80 19.33 52.21 -17.89
C ASN A 80 18.54 50.93 -18.21
N LEU A 81 18.64 50.42 -19.44
CA LEU A 81 18.04 49.13 -19.83
C LEU A 81 18.64 47.97 -19.02
N LEU A 82 19.96 47.88 -18.92
CA LEU A 82 20.65 46.85 -18.15
C LEU A 82 20.30 46.90 -16.65
N ARG A 83 20.16 48.10 -16.09
CA ARG A 83 19.74 48.29 -14.69
C ARG A 83 18.34 47.74 -14.47
N LYS A 84 17.41 48.08 -15.36
CA LYS A 84 16.01 47.62 -15.29
C LYS A 84 15.91 46.09 -15.41
N GLU A 85 16.64 45.51 -16.37
CA GLU A 85 16.68 44.06 -16.55
C GLU A 85 17.25 43.34 -15.30
N ASN A 86 18.29 43.90 -14.68
CA ASN A 86 18.82 43.37 -13.42
C ASN A 86 17.82 43.45 -12.26
N GLU A 87 17.03 44.52 -12.16
CA GLU A 87 15.98 44.64 -11.15
C GLU A 87 14.88 43.59 -11.37
N GLU A 88 14.44 43.40 -12.62
CA GLU A 88 13.47 42.37 -12.99
C GLU A 88 13.99 40.94 -12.71
N LEU A 89 15.27 40.69 -12.99
CA LEU A 89 15.94 39.43 -12.66
C LEU A 89 16.05 39.20 -11.15
N CYS A 90 16.33 40.24 -10.38
CA CYS A 90 16.41 40.16 -8.92
C CYS A 90 15.06 39.77 -8.31
N ILE A 91 13.97 40.39 -8.77
CA ILE A 91 12.60 40.06 -8.35
C ILE A 91 12.25 38.62 -8.74
N SER A 92 12.56 38.23 -9.98
CA SER A 92 12.28 36.88 -10.48
C SER A 92 13.02 35.81 -9.68
N LYS A 93 14.29 36.08 -9.31
CA LYS A 93 15.09 35.22 -8.46
C LYS A 93 14.45 35.01 -7.08
N GLN A 94 14.04 36.08 -6.41
CA GLN A 94 13.39 35.98 -5.10
C GLN A 94 12.08 35.18 -5.16
N VAL A 95 11.27 35.37 -6.21
CA VAL A 95 10.04 34.60 -6.42
C VAL A 95 10.33 33.11 -6.60
N LEU A 96 11.39 32.77 -7.36
CA LEU A 96 11.81 31.39 -7.56
C LEU A 96 12.35 30.76 -6.27
N GLU A 97 13.17 31.48 -5.51
CA GLU A 97 13.67 31.03 -4.21
C GLU A 97 12.51 30.71 -3.26
N LYS A 98 11.49 31.57 -3.19
CA LYS A 98 10.29 31.31 -2.38
C LYS A 98 9.54 30.06 -2.85
N LYS A 99 9.38 29.87 -4.16
CA LYS A 99 8.74 28.65 -4.70
C LYS A 99 9.54 27.38 -4.39
N ILE A 100 10.87 27.47 -4.39
CA ILE A 100 11.72 26.33 -4.02
C ILE A 100 11.51 25.97 -2.55
N GLU A 101 11.45 26.96 -1.66
CA GLU A 101 11.17 26.74 -0.23
C GLU A 101 9.80 26.07 -0.02
N GLU A 102 8.75 26.58 -0.68
CA GLU A 102 7.40 26.00 -0.61
C GLU A 102 7.37 24.55 -1.11
N LEU A 103 8.13 24.23 -2.16
CA LEU A 103 8.23 22.86 -2.68
C LEU A 103 9.00 21.93 -1.74
N LEU A 104 10.02 22.43 -1.04
CA LEU A 104 10.77 21.66 -0.05
C LEU A 104 9.89 21.31 1.16
N ASP A 105 9.13 22.28 1.67
CA ASP A 105 8.18 22.05 2.77
C ASP A 105 7.11 21.02 2.35
N LEU A 106 6.55 21.15 1.16
CA LEU A 106 5.59 20.19 0.62
C LEU A 106 6.19 18.77 0.50
N GLN A 107 7.46 18.68 0.07
CA GLN A 107 8.16 17.41 -0.03
C GLN A 107 8.36 16.76 1.35
N GLU A 108 8.69 17.55 2.36
CA GLU A 108 8.85 17.07 3.74
C GLU A 108 7.52 16.59 4.33
N GLN A 109 6.44 17.34 4.10
CA GLN A 109 5.10 16.92 4.48
C GLN A 109 4.69 15.60 3.81
N TYR A 110 4.96 15.45 2.51
CA TYR A 110 4.66 14.23 1.78
C TYR A 110 5.42 13.03 2.35
N LYS A 111 6.73 13.18 2.63
CA LYS A 111 7.54 12.13 3.27
C LYS A 111 7.00 11.76 4.66
N SER A 112 6.63 12.76 5.46
CA SER A 112 6.03 12.53 6.77
C SER A 112 4.71 11.74 6.68
N CYS A 113 3.85 12.13 5.73
CA CYS A 113 2.58 11.45 5.46
C CYS A 113 2.79 10.00 4.98
N GLU A 114 3.75 9.77 4.09
CA GLU A 114 4.11 8.44 3.60
C GLU A 114 4.59 7.52 4.74
N VAL A 115 5.43 8.03 5.64
CA VAL A 115 5.88 7.30 6.83
C VAL A 115 4.71 7.00 7.79
N ALA A 116 3.75 7.90 7.93
CA ALA A 116 2.56 7.65 8.75
C ALA A 116 1.67 6.56 8.14
N MET A 117 1.43 6.62 6.82
CA MET A 117 0.64 5.61 6.10
C MET A 117 1.28 4.22 6.15
N THR A 118 2.59 4.12 5.94
CA THR A 118 3.32 2.84 5.99
C THR A 118 3.26 2.21 7.38
N ARG A 119 3.44 2.99 8.45
CA ARG A 119 3.29 2.50 9.83
C ARG A 119 1.87 1.99 10.11
N SER A 120 0.84 2.74 9.70
CA SER A 120 -0.55 2.31 9.87
C SER A 120 -0.85 1.03 9.08
N LEU A 121 -0.28 0.89 7.89
CA LEU A 121 -0.43 -0.31 7.07
C LEU A 121 0.20 -1.52 7.76
N GLU A 122 1.41 -1.38 8.28
CA GLU A 122 2.11 -2.44 9.00
C GLU A 122 1.33 -2.87 10.26
N GLU A 123 0.80 -1.92 11.03
CA GLU A 123 -0.05 -2.21 12.19
C GLU A 123 -1.31 -2.99 11.79
N SER A 124 -1.97 -2.58 10.69
CA SER A 124 -3.16 -3.27 10.19
C SER A 124 -2.84 -4.69 9.70
N SER A 125 -1.69 -4.88 9.05
CA SER A 125 -1.20 -6.19 8.62
C SER A 125 -0.95 -7.12 9.81
N GLY A 126 -0.36 -6.59 10.89
CA GLY A 126 -0.21 -7.31 12.15
C GLY A 126 -1.54 -7.77 12.74
N LYS A 127 -2.55 -6.90 12.77
CA LYS A 127 -3.90 -7.23 13.24
C LYS A 127 -4.57 -8.31 12.37
N VAL A 128 -4.42 -8.23 11.05
CA VAL A 128 -4.94 -9.25 10.12
C VAL A 128 -4.30 -10.62 10.38
N THR A 129 -3.00 -10.64 10.64
CA THR A 129 -2.28 -11.89 10.98
C THR A 129 -2.81 -12.50 12.28
N GLN A 130 -2.98 -11.69 13.33
CA GLN A 130 -3.57 -12.16 14.60
C GLN A 130 -5.00 -12.70 14.43
N LEU A 131 -5.83 -12.02 13.62
CA LEU A 131 -7.18 -12.49 13.30
C LEU A 131 -7.15 -13.81 12.53
N SER A 132 -6.20 -13.98 11.62
CA SER A 132 -6.01 -15.23 10.88
C SER A 132 -5.67 -16.38 11.84
N ASP A 133 -4.73 -16.17 12.77
CA ASP A 133 -4.37 -17.18 13.76
C ASP A 133 -5.57 -17.55 14.64
N LEU A 134 -6.34 -16.56 15.10
CA LEU A 134 -7.55 -16.79 15.89
C LEU A 134 -8.60 -17.58 15.11
N ILE A 135 -8.77 -17.32 13.82
CA ILE A 135 -9.66 -18.09 12.94
C ILE A 135 -9.20 -19.55 12.85
N THR A 136 -7.89 -19.82 12.72
CA THR A 136 -7.38 -21.20 12.69
C THR A 136 -7.62 -21.92 14.01
N PHE A 137 -7.44 -21.23 15.14
CA PHE A 137 -7.73 -21.75 16.47
C PHE A 137 -9.21 -22.11 16.62
N PHE A 138 -10.13 -21.20 16.27
CA PHE A 138 -11.56 -21.48 16.33
C PHE A 138 -12.00 -22.61 15.40
N LYS A 139 -11.40 -22.73 14.20
CA LYS A 139 -11.65 -23.88 13.31
C LYS A 139 -11.30 -25.21 13.99
N SER A 140 -10.19 -25.26 14.74
CA SER A 140 -9.82 -26.46 15.51
C SER A 140 -10.86 -26.76 16.59
N ILE A 141 -11.26 -25.76 17.38
CA ILE A 141 -12.28 -25.94 18.43
C ILE A 141 -13.60 -26.45 17.84
N ILE A 142 -14.06 -25.87 16.73
CA ILE A 142 -15.29 -26.30 16.06
C ILE A 142 -15.18 -27.77 15.62
N SER A 143 -14.04 -28.17 15.07
CA SER A 143 -13.79 -29.56 14.67
C SER A 143 -13.89 -30.52 15.85
N ASP A 144 -13.25 -30.20 16.97
CA ASP A 144 -13.27 -31.05 18.16
C ASP A 144 -14.64 -31.08 18.83
N THR A 145 -15.33 -29.94 18.87
CA THR A 145 -16.72 -29.86 19.35
C THR A 145 -17.64 -30.70 18.50
N LYS A 146 -17.48 -30.68 17.17
CA LYS A 146 -18.27 -31.51 16.25
C LYS A 146 -18.05 -33.00 16.51
N LYS A 147 -16.82 -33.44 16.80
CA LYS A 147 -16.53 -34.83 17.19
C LYS A 147 -17.21 -35.20 18.51
N ALA A 148 -17.16 -34.30 19.51
CA ALA A 148 -17.78 -34.51 20.81
C ALA A 148 -19.31 -34.65 20.68
N ILE A 149 -19.95 -33.79 19.88
CA ILE A 149 -21.40 -33.86 19.58
C ILE A 149 -21.73 -35.20 18.94
N ALA A 150 -21.01 -35.62 17.88
CA ALA A 150 -21.26 -36.89 17.22
C ALA A 150 -21.07 -38.11 18.16
N SER A 151 -20.19 -38.01 19.16
CA SER A 151 -20.03 -39.04 20.19
C SER A 151 -21.19 -39.06 21.19
N ALA A 152 -21.70 -37.88 21.56
CA ALA A 152 -22.84 -37.73 22.46
C ALA A 152 -24.12 -38.26 21.81
N GLU A 153 -24.36 -37.94 20.53
CA GLU A 153 -25.48 -38.46 19.73
C GLU A 153 -25.55 -39.99 19.78
N LYS A 154 -24.43 -40.68 19.52
CA LYS A 154 -24.36 -42.15 19.60
C LYS A 154 -24.71 -42.71 20.99
N SER A 155 -24.34 -41.99 22.04
CA SER A 155 -24.61 -42.40 23.42
C SER A 155 -26.07 -42.17 23.78
N ILE A 156 -26.69 -41.10 23.27
CA ILE A 156 -28.13 -40.82 23.39
C ILE A 156 -28.92 -41.90 22.67
N ASP A 157 -28.58 -42.24 21.43
CA ASP A 157 -29.24 -43.32 20.67
C ASP A 157 -29.23 -44.66 21.43
N LEU A 158 -28.10 -44.99 22.07
CA LEU A 158 -27.98 -46.20 22.88
C LEU A 158 -28.90 -46.16 24.11
N LEU A 159 -28.98 -45.02 24.78
CA LEU A 159 -29.84 -44.83 25.94
C LEU A 159 -31.32 -44.88 25.56
N GLU A 160 -31.70 -44.25 24.46
CA GLU A 160 -33.08 -44.25 23.96
C GLU A 160 -33.55 -45.67 23.64
N ASN A 161 -32.70 -46.50 23.05
CA ASN A 161 -32.97 -47.92 22.83
C ASN A 161 -33.18 -48.69 24.16
N LYS A 162 -32.40 -48.40 25.20
CA LYS A 162 -32.57 -49.01 26.52
C LYS A 162 -33.87 -48.58 27.21
N CYS A 163 -34.23 -47.30 27.11
CA CYS A 163 -35.49 -46.78 27.63
C CYS A 163 -36.69 -47.48 26.99
N ARG A 164 -36.70 -47.60 25.65
CA ARG A 164 -37.75 -48.32 24.92
C ARG A 164 -37.90 -49.77 25.37
N HIS A 165 -36.78 -50.47 25.58
CA HIS A 165 -36.82 -51.84 26.09
C HIS A 165 -37.43 -51.92 27.50
N GLN A 166 -37.13 -50.95 28.37
CA GLN A 166 -37.71 -50.89 29.71
C GLN A 166 -39.21 -50.58 29.67
N GLU A 167 -39.66 -49.70 28.77
CA GLU A 167 -41.08 -49.42 28.55
C GLU A 167 -41.85 -50.68 28.11
N ASP A 168 -41.27 -51.49 27.22
CA ASP A 168 -41.85 -52.77 26.81
C ASP A 168 -42.01 -53.74 28.00
N ILE A 169 -41.00 -53.82 28.86
CA ILE A 169 -41.02 -54.66 30.07
C ILE A 169 -42.11 -54.18 31.03
N ILE A 170 -42.20 -52.87 31.28
CA ILE A 170 -43.21 -52.28 32.16
C ILE A 170 -44.60 -52.58 31.58
N SER A 171 -44.81 -52.32 30.29
CA SER A 171 -46.08 -52.60 29.60
C SER A 171 -46.49 -54.08 29.68
N ALA A 172 -45.54 -55.01 29.64
CA ALA A 172 -45.80 -56.43 29.84
C ALA A 172 -46.17 -56.77 31.30
N LYS A 173 -45.49 -56.14 32.27
CA LYS A 173 -45.81 -56.30 33.70
C LYS A 173 -47.17 -55.73 34.04
N ASP A 174 -47.52 -54.55 33.53
CA ASP A 174 -48.81 -53.90 33.76
C ASP A 174 -49.96 -54.77 33.26
N ARG A 175 -49.85 -55.32 32.03
CA ARG A 175 -50.82 -56.29 31.51
C ARG A 175 -50.97 -57.52 32.41
N LYS A 176 -49.87 -58.03 32.97
CA LYS A 176 -49.89 -59.17 33.89
C LYS A 176 -50.56 -58.81 35.23
N ILE A 177 -50.31 -57.62 35.75
CA ILE A 177 -50.97 -57.11 36.97
C ILE A 177 -52.48 -57.00 36.73
N ILE A 178 -52.90 -56.38 35.63
CA ILE A 178 -54.33 -56.26 35.28
C ILE A 178 -54.98 -57.65 35.23
N ALA A 179 -54.38 -58.60 34.50
CA ALA A 179 -54.91 -59.96 34.41
C ALA A 179 -55.01 -60.68 35.77
N LEU A 180 -54.04 -60.47 36.66
CA LEU A 180 -54.08 -61.03 38.03
C LEU A 180 -55.17 -60.36 38.88
N VAL A 181 -55.35 -59.05 38.75
CA VAL A 181 -56.42 -58.31 39.43
C VAL A 181 -57.79 -58.80 38.97
N ASP A 182 -58.01 -58.94 37.66
CA ASP A 182 -59.26 -59.49 37.09
C ASP A 182 -59.52 -60.93 37.60
N GLN A 183 -58.47 -61.74 37.72
CA GLN A 183 -58.57 -63.09 38.28
C GLN A 183 -58.94 -63.08 39.77
N ILE A 184 -58.44 -62.12 40.56
CA ILE A 184 -58.80 -61.98 41.97
C ILE A 184 -60.26 -61.54 42.11
N LEU A 185 -60.68 -60.53 41.34
CA LEU A 185 -62.05 -60.01 41.36
C LEU A 185 -63.08 -61.08 40.97
N SER A 186 -62.82 -61.85 39.92
CA SER A 186 -63.71 -62.95 39.50
C SER A 186 -63.84 -64.08 40.54
N LYS A 187 -62.77 -64.36 41.31
CA LYS A 187 -62.85 -65.29 42.44
C LYS A 187 -63.68 -64.71 43.60
N MET A 188 -63.59 -63.39 43.82
CA MET A 188 -64.36 -62.70 44.83
C MET A 188 -65.87 -62.63 44.50
N GLU A 189 -66.26 -62.46 43.24
CA GLU A 189 -67.69 -62.47 42.83
C GLU A 189 -68.41 -63.80 43.07
N HIS A 190 -67.65 -64.91 43.26
CA HIS A 190 -68.20 -66.23 43.55
C HIS A 190 -67.92 -66.71 44.98
N SER A 191 -67.20 -65.92 45.78
CA SER A 191 -67.00 -66.15 47.21
C SER A 191 -67.78 -65.12 48.00
N ASP A 192 -68.83 -65.57 48.69
CA ASP A 192 -69.56 -64.75 49.64
C ASP A 192 -68.57 -64.12 50.65
N VAL A 193 -68.46 -62.79 50.67
CA VAL A 193 -67.42 -62.04 51.42
C VAL A 193 -67.61 -62.22 52.95
N THR A 194 -68.76 -62.74 53.37
CA THR A 194 -69.10 -63.16 54.73
C THR A 194 -68.61 -64.55 55.11
N ILE A 195 -68.00 -65.33 54.21
CA ILE A 195 -67.51 -66.68 54.54
C ILE A 195 -66.11 -66.60 55.15
N GLU A 196 -65.99 -67.13 56.38
CA GLU A 196 -64.72 -67.34 57.08
C GLU A 196 -63.72 -68.10 56.21
N LEU A 197 -62.48 -67.61 56.13
CA LEU A 197 -61.40 -68.30 55.43
C LEU A 197 -61.14 -69.68 56.07
N GLU A 198 -61.29 -70.75 55.30
CA GLU A 198 -61.17 -72.13 55.79
C GLU A 198 -59.75 -72.47 56.28
N ILE A 199 -58.74 -71.74 55.77
CA ILE A 199 -57.33 -71.90 56.15
C ILE A 199 -56.71 -70.51 56.35
N TYR A 200 -56.19 -70.27 57.56
CA TYR A 200 -55.42 -69.06 57.90
C TYR A 200 -53.92 -69.38 57.89
N SER A 201 -53.10 -68.45 57.40
CA SER A 201 -51.64 -68.64 57.39
C SER A 201 -51.04 -68.53 58.80
N SER A 202 -51.74 -67.88 59.74
CA SER A 202 -51.36 -67.82 61.16
C SER A 202 -52.56 -67.59 62.09
N THR A 203 -52.38 -67.90 63.38
CA THR A 203 -53.38 -67.61 64.43
C THR A 203 -53.63 -66.10 64.61
N HIS A 204 -52.67 -65.25 64.20
CA HIS A 204 -52.81 -63.80 64.26
C HIS A 204 -53.78 -63.28 63.19
N GLU A 205 -53.66 -63.78 61.95
CA GLU A 205 -54.59 -63.44 60.86
C GLU A 205 -56.03 -63.84 61.20
N ARG A 206 -56.23 -65.02 61.79
CA ARG A 206 -57.56 -65.48 62.24
C ARG A 206 -58.21 -64.51 63.23
N LYS A 207 -57.44 -64.08 64.23
CA LYS A 207 -57.92 -63.10 65.23
C LYS A 207 -58.21 -61.74 64.59
N LEU A 208 -57.42 -61.32 63.62
CA LEU A 208 -57.62 -60.05 62.92
C LEU A 208 -58.89 -60.06 62.05
N TRP A 209 -59.17 -61.17 61.38
CA TRP A 209 -60.41 -61.37 60.61
C TRP A 209 -61.64 -61.31 61.52
N ALA A 210 -61.64 -62.08 62.62
CA ALA A 210 -62.75 -62.07 63.58
C ALA A 210 -63.04 -60.67 64.13
N LYS A 211 -61.99 -59.90 64.46
CA LYS A 211 -62.13 -58.52 64.93
C LYS A 211 -62.77 -57.60 63.87
N ARG A 212 -62.31 -57.67 62.61
CA ARG A 212 -62.84 -56.84 61.51
C ARG A 212 -64.28 -57.21 61.15
N HIS A 213 -64.63 -58.49 61.22
CA HIS A 213 -66.00 -58.95 60.98
C HIS A 213 -66.96 -58.40 62.04
N SER A 214 -66.58 -58.47 63.32
CA SER A 214 -67.39 -57.89 64.42
C SER A 214 -67.53 -56.37 64.31
N GLU A 215 -66.51 -55.66 63.80
CA GLU A 215 -66.58 -54.21 63.58
C GLU A 215 -67.49 -53.85 62.39
N SER A 216 -67.59 -54.70 61.37
CA SER A 216 -68.43 -54.49 60.17
C SER A 216 -69.92 -54.77 60.40
N GLU A 217 -70.29 -55.66 61.32
CA GLU A 217 -71.70 -55.96 61.62
C GLU A 217 -72.44 -54.80 62.32
N HIS A 218 -71.71 -53.84 62.90
CA HIS A 218 -72.28 -52.69 63.59
C HIS A 218 -72.58 -51.47 62.70
N ASP A 219 -72.14 -51.46 61.43
CA ASP A 219 -72.34 -50.34 60.49
C ASP A 219 -73.61 -50.47 59.62
N LEU A 220 -74.39 -51.55 59.76
CA LEU A 220 -75.64 -51.78 59.01
C LEU A 220 -76.92 -51.44 59.78
N GLU A 221 -76.81 -50.86 60.97
CA GLU A 221 -77.97 -50.41 61.76
C GLU A 221 -78.13 -48.88 61.60
N THR A 222 -78.71 -48.45 60.47
CA THR A 222 -79.36 -47.14 60.32
C THR A 222 -80.59 -47.25 59.42
#